data_AF-A0A447UPN5-F1
#
_entry.id   AF-A0A447UPN5-F1
#
_cell.length_a   1.000
_cell.length_b   1.000
_cell.length_c   1.000
_cell.angle_alpha   90.00
_cell.angle_beta   90.00
_cell.angle_gamma   90.00
#
_symmetry.space_group_name_H-M   'P 1'
#
loop_
_entity.id
_entity.type
_entity.pdbx_description
1 polymer ?
#
loop_
_entity_poly.entity_id
_entity_poly.type
_entity_poly.pdbx_seq_one_letter_code
_entity_poly.pdbx_strand_id
1 'polypeptide(L)'
;MKNNNGLEKRRFMTQNEINLILNAVSTGTYAVRNRCLVLLCFIHGLRASEICRLRISDIDLKDKCIHIYRLKKGFSTTHPLT
;
A
#
# COMPACT_ATOMS: atom_id res chain seq x y z
N MET A 1 -26.69 18.53 25.49
CA MET A 1 -27.01 17.48 24.51
C MET A 1 -26.13 17.70 23.29
N LYS A 2 -25.16 16.82 23.01
CA LYS A 2 -24.29 16.96 21.82
C LYS A 2 -25.07 16.49 20.60
N ASN A 3 -25.31 17.38 19.63
CA ASN A 3 -25.94 17.04 18.36
C ASN A 3 -25.00 16.12 17.57
N ASN A 4 -25.28 14.82 17.58
CA ASN A 4 -24.64 13.84 16.71
C ASN A 4 -25.29 13.90 15.33
N ASN A 5 -25.09 14.99 14.57
CA ASN A 5 -25.35 15.02 13.12
C ASN A 5 -24.12 14.53 12.34
N GLY A 6 -23.47 13.48 12.85
CA GLY A 6 -22.31 12.86 12.22
C GLY A 6 -22.78 11.83 11.23
N LEU A 7 -23.11 12.25 10.00
CA LEU A 7 -23.07 11.35 8.85
C LEU A 7 -21.70 10.66 8.88
N GLU A 8 -21.69 9.36 9.18
CA GLU A 8 -20.44 8.58 9.25
C GLU A 8 -19.63 8.82 7.98
N LYS A 9 -18.51 9.51 8.14
CA LYS A 9 -17.67 9.90 7.00
C LYS A 9 -16.98 8.64 6.49
N ARG A 10 -17.14 8.35 5.19
CA ARG A 10 -16.52 7.22 4.48
C ARG A 10 -15.04 7.03 4.89
N ARG A 11 -14.67 5.80 5.27
CA ARG A 11 -13.34 5.45 5.83
C ARG A 11 -12.40 4.71 4.86
N PHE A 12 -12.79 4.57 3.60
CA PHE A 12 -11.99 3.96 2.53
C PHE A 12 -11.72 4.97 1.43
N MET A 13 -10.78 4.68 0.53
CA MET A 13 -10.45 5.53 -0.62
C MET A 13 -11.14 5.03 -1.89
N THR A 14 -11.60 5.93 -2.75
CA THR A 14 -12.15 5.59 -4.07
C THR A 14 -11.03 5.39 -5.09
N GLN A 15 -11.33 4.72 -6.20
CA GLN A 15 -10.37 4.54 -7.29
C GLN A 15 -9.88 5.89 -7.84
N ASN A 16 -10.77 6.89 -7.94
CA ASN A 16 -10.39 8.21 -8.42
C ASN A 16 -9.38 8.90 -7.48
N GLU A 17 -9.60 8.83 -6.17
CA GLU A 17 -8.68 9.37 -5.17
C GLU A 17 -7.31 8.66 -5.21
N ILE A 18 -7.29 7.33 -5.40
CA ILE A 18 -6.04 6.57 -5.60
C ILE A 18 -5.33 7.03 -6.87
N ASN A 19 -6.05 7.22 -7.98
CA ASN A 19 -5.46 7.69 -9.23
C ASN A 19 -4.87 9.10 -9.08
N LEU A 20 -5.53 10.00 -8.34
CA LEU A 20 -5.00 11.34 -8.04
C LEU A 20 -3.67 11.25 -7.27
N ILE A 21 -3.59 10.39 -6.26
CA ILE A 21 -2.34 10.16 -5.51
C ILE A 21 -1.26 9.62 -6.43
N LEU A 22 -1.58 8.60 -7.24
CA LEU A 22 -0.64 8.01 -8.19
C LEU A 22 -0.10 9.05 -9.17
N ASN A 23 -0.94 9.94 -9.68
CA ASN A 23 -0.50 11.02 -10.57
C ASN A 23 0.42 12.01 -9.86
N ALA A 24 0.07 12.41 -8.63
CA ALA A 24 0.88 13.34 -7.83
C ALA A 24 2.29 12.78 -7.56
N VAL A 25 2.39 11.50 -7.19
CA VAL A 25 3.67 10.86 -6.88
C VAL A 25 4.47 10.44 -8.11
N SER A 26 3.91 10.57 -9.32
CA SER A 26 4.57 10.22 -10.59
C SER A 26 5.46 11.34 -11.14
N THR A 27 5.76 12.36 -10.33
CA THR A 27 6.62 13.49 -10.70
C THR A 27 7.79 13.65 -9.73
N GLY A 28 8.87 14.31 -10.17
CA GLY A 28 10.06 14.57 -9.35
C GLY A 28 11.11 13.46 -9.34
N THR A 29 12.16 13.65 -8.55
CA THR A 29 13.38 12.80 -8.54
C THR A 29 13.12 11.33 -8.21
N TYR A 30 12.13 11.05 -7.37
CA TYR A 30 11.82 9.70 -6.90
C TYR A 30 10.49 9.16 -7.41
N ALA A 31 10.01 9.68 -8.55
CA ALA A 31 8.68 9.37 -9.10
C ALA A 31 8.41 7.85 -9.20
N VAL A 32 9.33 7.11 -9.82
CA VAL A 32 9.20 5.65 -10.02
C VAL A 32 9.10 4.92 -8.67
N ARG A 33 9.98 5.25 -7.72
CA ARG A 33 9.97 4.68 -6.38
C ARG A 33 8.66 4.98 -5.66
N ASN A 34 8.25 6.24 -5.62
CA ASN A 34 7.07 6.66 -4.87
C ASN A 34 5.80 6.04 -5.46
N ARG A 35 5.67 6.00 -6.79
CA ARG A 35 4.57 5.31 -7.47
C ARG A 35 4.54 3.82 -7.12
N CYS A 36 5.69 3.15 -7.16
CA CYS A 36 5.81 1.74 -6.78
C CYS A 36 5.37 1.50 -5.33
N LEU A 37 5.82 2.33 -4.38
CA LEU A 37 5.46 2.19 -2.97
C LEU A 37 3.94 2.36 -2.74
N VAL A 38 3.31 3.32 -3.41
CA VAL A 38 1.85 3.51 -3.32
C VAL A 38 1.11 2.29 -3.87
N LEU A 39 1.53 1.74 -5.01
CA LEU A 39 0.93 0.54 -5.59
C LEU A 39 1.09 -0.68 -4.70
N LEU A 40 2.29 -0.92 -4.16
CA LEU A 40 2.53 -2.05 -3.24
C LEU A 40 1.66 -1.96 -1.99
N CYS A 41 1.52 -0.77 -1.40
CA CYS A 41 0.62 -0.53 -0.29
C CYS A 41 -0.85 -0.80 -0.65
N PHE A 42 -1.30 -0.31 -1.81
CA PHE A 42 -2.69 -0.43 -2.24
C PHE A 42 -3.07 -1.87 -2.60
N ILE A 43 -2.21 -2.58 -3.36
CA ILE A 43 -2.49 -3.93 -3.86
C ILE A 43 -2.30 -4.98 -2.75
N HIS A 44 -1.23 -4.88 -1.96
CA HIS A 44 -0.89 -5.92 -0.97
C HIS A 44 -1.28 -5.56 0.47
N GLY A 45 -1.88 -4.39 0.68
CA GLY A 45 -2.31 -3.93 2.00
C GLY A 45 -1.15 -3.83 2.99
N LEU A 46 0.01 -3.37 2.54
CA LEU A 46 1.18 -3.20 3.41
C LEU A 46 0.95 -2.05 4.39
N ARG A 47 1.31 -2.28 5.66
CA ARG A 47 1.41 -1.21 6.65
C ARG A 47 2.69 -0.40 6.41
N ALA A 48 2.70 0.85 6.86
CA ALA A 48 3.88 1.72 6.77
C ALA A 48 5.17 1.06 7.30
N SER A 49 5.10 0.35 8.43
CA SER A 49 6.26 -0.36 8.97
C SER A 49 6.70 -1.59 8.17
N GLU A 50 5.79 -2.21 7.41
CA GLU A 50 6.07 -3.40 6.61
C GLU A 50 6.75 -3.00 5.30
N ILE A 51 6.22 -1.99 4.62
CA ILE A 51 6.85 -1.47 3.39
C ILE A 51 8.23 -0.86 3.66
N CYS A 52 8.41 -0.17 4.79
CA CYS A 52 9.71 0.37 5.18
C CYS A 52 10.75 -0.70 5.54
N ARG A 53 10.34 -1.96 5.73
CA ARG A 53 11.23 -3.09 6.06
C ARG A 53 11.44 -4.06 4.91
N LEU A 54 10.73 -3.87 3.79
CA LEU A 54 10.77 -4.76 2.64
C LEU A 54 12.19 -4.84 2.07
N ARG A 55 12.64 -6.06 1.78
CA ARG A 55 13.96 -6.32 1.19
C ARG A 55 13.81 -6.83 -0.23
N ILE A 56 14.85 -6.64 -1.05
CA ILE A 56 14.91 -7.23 -2.39
C ILE A 56 14.80 -8.76 -2.32
N SER A 57 15.38 -9.38 -1.29
CA SER A 57 15.29 -10.84 -1.05
C SER A 57 13.86 -11.35 -0.80
N ASP A 58 12.92 -10.46 -0.48
CA ASP A 58 11.53 -10.83 -0.23
C ASP A 58 10.72 -10.89 -1.54
N ILE A 59 11.32 -10.49 -2.66
CA ILE A 59 10.69 -10.45 -3.98
C ILE A 59 11.29 -11.54 -4.86
N ASP A 60 10.45 -12.46 -5.32
CA ASP A 60 10.79 -13.40 -6.36
C ASP A 60 10.20 -12.92 -7.69
N LEU A 61 11.06 -12.42 -8.58
CA LEU A 61 10.65 -11.96 -9.90
C LEU A 61 10.39 -13.12 -10.88
N LYS A 62 10.98 -14.30 -10.64
CA LYS A 62 10.78 -15.48 -11.49
C LYS A 62 9.41 -16.09 -11.24
N ASP A 63 9.09 -16.27 -9.96
CA ASP A 63 7.80 -16.80 -9.52
C ASP A 63 6.72 -15.70 -9.37
N LYS A 64 7.10 -14.45 -9.64
CA LYS A 64 6.24 -13.25 -9.58
C LYS A 64 5.49 -13.18 -8.26
N CYS A 65 6.21 -13.24 -7.15
CA CYS A 65 5.63 -13.15 -5.84
C CYS A 65 6.45 -12.29 -4.88
N ILE A 66 5.78 -11.81 -3.83
CA ILE A 66 6.36 -11.00 -2.77
C ILE A 66 5.99 -11.61 -1.43
N HIS A 67 7.00 -11.92 -0.63
CA HIS A 67 6.81 -12.39 0.73
C HIS A 67 6.68 -11.21 1.69
N ILE A 68 5.63 -11.22 2.51
CA ILE A 68 5.30 -10.11 3.40
C ILE A 68 5.41 -10.57 4.85
N TYR A 69 6.43 -10.06 5.54
CA TYR A 69 6.59 -10.26 6.98
C TYR A 69 5.67 -9.33 7.77
N ARG A 70 4.67 -9.88 8.45
CA ARG A 70 3.71 -9.11 9.24
C ARG A 70 4.16 -9.01 10.70
N LEU A 71 4.31 -7.80 11.23
CA LEU A 71 4.86 -7.59 12.58
C LEU A 71 3.85 -7.85 13.72
N LYS A 72 2.63 -7.33 13.63
CA LYS A 72 1.64 -7.37 14.73
C LYS A 72 0.61 -8.47 14.49
N LYS A 73 0.83 -9.66 15.06
CA LYS A 73 -0.12 -10.81 15.05
C LYS A 73 -0.69 -11.14 13.67
N GLY A 74 -0.04 -10.70 12.59
CA GLY A 74 -0.45 -10.99 11.24
C GLY A 74 0.26 -12.25 10.78
N PHE A 75 -0.42 -13.08 10.02
CA PHE A 75 0.22 -14.20 9.35
C PHE A 75 1.07 -13.65 8.21
N SER A 76 2.38 -13.88 8.27
CA SER A 76 3.25 -13.63 7.12
C SER A 76 2.81 -14.53 5.97
N THR A 77 2.75 -13.96 4.78
CA THR A 77 2.19 -14.64 3.62
C THR A 77 2.84 -14.15 2.34
N THR A 78 2.77 -14.97 1.31
CA THR A 78 3.27 -14.65 -0.02
C THR A 78 2.10 -14.18 -0.87
N HIS A 79 2.23 -12.99 -1.46
CA HIS A 79 1.26 -12.43 -2.40
C HIS A 79 1.81 -12.52 -3.83
N PRO A 80 0.95 -12.73 -4.85
CA PRO A 80 1.38 -12.64 -6.24
C PRO A 80 1.66 -11.19 -6.63
N LEU A 81 2.65 -10.98 -7.51
CA LEU A 81 2.95 -9.73 -8.20
C LEU A 81 2.29 -9.78 -9.59
N THR A 82 1.22 -9.02 -9.77
CA THR A 82 0.45 -8.89 -11.02
C THR A 82 0.84 -7.65 -11.82
#